data_AF-A0A853IAV8-F1
#
_entry.id   AF-A0A853IAV8-F1
#
_cell.length_a   1.000
_cell.length_b   1.000
_cell.length_c   1.000
_cell.angle_alpha   90.00
_cell.angle_beta   90.00
_cell.angle_gamma   90.00
#
_symmetry.space_group_name_H-M   'P 1'
#
loop_
_entity.id
_entity.type
_entity.pdbx_description
1 polymer ?
#
loop_
_entity_poly.entity_id
_entity_poly.type
_entity_poly.pdbx_seq_one_letter_code
_entity_poly.pdbx_strand_id
1 'polypeptide(L)'
;MGGLKLLKFLSAVQALREVDPNMTLTQLEALLTIAKDEGISVVEVQRRANLSRTTSSRIVRALAGEDETSKGYKWVEMRTDPHDVRRRVLYLNEEGKKVIQGVLKHI
;
A
#
# COMPACT_ATOMS: atom_id res chain seq x y z
N MET A 1 8.79 12.38 26.48
CA MET A 1 7.86 12.36 25.33
C MET A 1 8.26 11.44 24.17
N GLY A 2 9.54 11.07 23.99
CA GLY A 2 9.95 10.15 22.90
C GLY A 2 9.54 8.68 23.07
N GLY A 3 9.55 8.16 24.31
CA GLY A 3 9.25 6.74 24.58
C GLY A 3 7.85 6.30 24.15
N LEU A 4 6.82 7.11 24.41
CA LEU A 4 5.44 6.78 24.02
C LEU A 4 5.28 6.71 22.49
N LYS A 5 5.91 7.64 21.76
CA LYS A 5 5.87 7.64 20.29
C LYS A 5 6.58 6.41 19.71
N LEU A 6 7.70 6.00 20.30
CA LEU A 6 8.43 4.80 19.88
C LEU A 6 7.62 3.53 20.12
N LEU A 7 6.98 3.40 21.29
CA LEU A 7 6.13 2.25 21.61
C LEU A 7 4.95 2.11 20.64
N LYS A 8 4.28 3.23 20.35
CA LYS A 8 3.20 3.29 19.37
C LYS A 8 3.65 2.87 17.97
N PHE A 9 4.79 3.38 17.51
CA PHE A 9 5.36 2.99 16.22
C PHE A 9 5.71 1.50 16.18
N LEU A 10 6.30 0.96 17.26
CA LEU A 10 6.60 -0.47 17.37
C LEU A 10 5.33 -1.32 17.29
N SER A 11 4.25 -0.92 17.97
CA SER A 11 2.97 -1.61 17.90
C SER A 11 2.36 -1.59 16.49
N ALA A 12 2.46 -0.47 15.77
CA ALA A 12 2.04 -0.39 14.37
C ALA A 12 2.83 -1.34 13.46
N VAL A 13 4.15 -1.45 13.66
CA VAL A 13 5.02 -2.40 12.94
C VAL A 13 4.66 -3.85 13.27
N GLN A 14 4.31 -4.15 14.52
CA GLN A 14 3.87 -5.48 14.93
C GLN A 14 2.53 -5.85 14.28
N ALA A 15 1.55 -4.95 14.27
CA ALA A 15 0.27 -5.17 13.61
C ALA A 15 0.44 -5.45 12.10
N LEU A 16 1.33 -4.73 11.42
CA LEU A 16 1.66 -5.00 10.02
C LEU A 16 2.27 -6.39 9.80
N ARG A 17 3.13 -6.85 10.72
CA ARG A 17 3.76 -8.17 10.66
C ARG A 17 2.76 -9.31 10.87
N GLU A 18 1.70 -9.08 11.64
CA GLU A 18 0.61 -10.04 11.79
C GLU A 18 -0.21 -10.20 10.51
N VAL A 19 -0.34 -9.12 9.72
CA VAL A 19 -1.03 -9.15 8.42
C VAL A 19 -0.24 -9.94 7.38
N ASP A 20 1.06 -9.64 7.23
CA ASP A 20 1.97 -10.47 6.46
C ASP A 20 3.42 -10.33 6.99
N PRO A 21 4.01 -11.40 7.56
CA PRO A 21 5.36 -11.34 8.08
C PRO A 21 6.44 -11.19 7.00
N ASN A 22 6.12 -11.48 5.74
CA ASN A 22 7.05 -11.41 4.61
C ASN A 22 6.92 -10.12 3.79
N MET A 23 6.01 -9.22 4.17
CA MET A 23 5.84 -7.95 3.47
C MET A 23 7.12 -7.12 3.58
N THR A 24 7.68 -6.75 2.44
CA THR A 24 8.86 -5.89 2.40
C THR A 24 8.51 -4.45 2.79
N LEU A 25 9.45 -3.71 3.37
CA LEU A 25 9.26 -2.29 3.69
C LEU A 25 8.89 -1.46 2.45
N THR A 26 9.40 -1.85 1.27
CA THR A 26 9.08 -1.20 0.00
C THR A 26 7.62 -1.42 -0.42
N GLN A 27 7.07 -2.62 -0.21
CA GLN A 27 5.65 -2.88 -0.44
C GLN A 27 4.79 -2.09 0.54
N LEU A 28 5.22 -2.01 1.80
CA LEU A 28 4.54 -1.23 2.83
C LEU A 28 4.52 0.27 2.48
N GLU A 29 5.66 0.82 2.08
CA GLU A 29 5.78 2.22 1.65
C GLU A 29 4.86 2.52 0.47
N ALA A 30 4.81 1.64 -0.54
CA ALA A 30 3.89 1.79 -1.67
C ALA A 30 2.42 1.74 -1.23
N LEU A 31 2.05 0.79 -0.35
CA LEU A 31 0.70 0.70 0.20
C LEU A 31 0.31 1.97 0.97
N LEU A 32 1.18 2.45 1.87
CA LEU A 32 0.94 3.67 2.64
C LEU A 32 0.88 4.92 1.75
N THR A 33 1.67 4.94 0.66
CA THR A 33 1.63 6.03 -0.33
C THR A 33 0.26 6.08 -1.03
N ILE A 34 -0.29 4.93 -1.43
CA ILE A 34 -1.63 4.84 -2.01
C ILE A 34 -2.70 5.20 -0.98
N ALA A 35 -2.58 4.68 0.24
CA ALA A 35 -3.53 4.95 1.32
C ALA A 35 -3.61 6.43 1.71
N LYS A 36 -2.46 7.13 1.67
CA LYS A 36 -2.37 8.56 1.97
C LYS A 36 -3.02 9.41 0.88
N ASP A 37 -2.83 9.03 -0.38
CA ASP A 37 -3.24 9.79 -1.54
C ASP A 37 -3.92 8.86 -2.56
N GLU A 38 -5.20 8.52 -2.32
CA GLU A 38 -5.97 7.69 -3.24
C GLU A 38 -6.21 8.42 -4.59
N GLY A 39 -6.42 7.65 -5.65
CA GLY A 39 -6.61 8.19 -7.00
C GLY A 39 -5.31 8.52 -7.73
N ILE A 40 -4.15 8.11 -7.20
CA ILE A 40 -2.86 8.23 -7.87
C ILE A 40 -2.59 7.05 -8.80
N SER A 41 -1.79 7.27 -9.84
CA SER A 41 -1.32 6.23 -10.77
C SER A 41 -0.07 5.52 -10.25
N VAL A 42 0.28 4.39 -10.89
CA VAL A 42 1.53 3.65 -10.64
C VAL A 42 2.77 4.55 -10.83
N VAL A 43 2.74 5.47 -11.79
CA VAL A 43 3.85 6.40 -12.06
C VAL A 43 4.02 7.40 -10.90
N GLU A 44 2.91 7.81 -10.29
CA GLU A 44 2.97 8.68 -9.11
C GLU A 44 3.44 7.93 -7.88
N VAL A 45 3.05 6.67 -7.68
CA VAL A 45 3.62 5.80 -6.63
C VAL A 45 5.13 5.67 -6.82
N GLN A 46 5.58 5.39 -8.05
CA GLN A 46 7.01 5.30 -8.39
C GLN A 46 7.76 6.56 -7.95
N ARG A 47 7.25 7.74 -8.29
CA ARG A 47 7.87 9.02 -7.96
C ARG A 47 7.84 9.31 -6.45
N ARG A 48 6.73 9.02 -5.77
CA ARG A 48 6.53 9.35 -4.35
C ARG A 48 7.29 8.41 -3.42
N ALA A 49 7.39 7.13 -3.75
CA ALA A 49 8.12 6.12 -2.98
C ALA A 49 9.56 5.90 -3.49
N ASN A 50 10.04 6.73 -4.43
CA ASN A 50 11.40 6.64 -5.01
C ASN A 50 11.78 5.23 -5.50
N LEU A 51 10.86 4.59 -6.24
CA LEU A 51 11.01 3.22 -6.72
C LEU A 51 11.38 3.19 -8.21
N SER A 52 11.93 2.07 -8.68
CA SER A 52 12.04 1.83 -10.11
C SER A 52 10.66 1.56 -10.72
N ARG A 53 10.50 1.78 -12.02
CA ARG A 53 9.27 1.45 -12.76
C ARG A 53 8.89 -0.02 -12.61
N THR A 54 9.86 -0.93 -12.79
CA THR A 54 9.67 -2.38 -12.67
C THR A 54 9.25 -2.77 -11.26
N THR A 55 9.92 -2.22 -10.25
CA THR A 55 9.59 -2.46 -8.84
C THR A 55 8.19 -1.98 -8.51
N SER A 56 7.83 -0.76 -8.91
CA SER A 56 6.52 -0.16 -8.67
C SER A 56 5.40 -0.98 -9.31
N SER A 57 5.57 -1.37 -10.57
CA SER A 57 4.58 -2.18 -11.28
C SER A 57 4.38 -3.53 -10.60
N ARG A 58 5.46 -4.21 -10.19
CA ARG A 58 5.37 -5.52 -9.52
C ARG A 58 4.67 -5.40 -8.17
N ILE A 59 5.03 -4.39 -7.37
CA ILE A 59 4.44 -4.15 -6.05
C ILE A 59 2.95 -3.83 -6.19
N VAL A 60 2.58 -2.92 -7.09
CA VAL A 60 1.16 -2.56 -7.27
C VAL A 60 0.34 -3.76 -7.73
N ARG A 61 0.85 -4.59 -8.65
CA ARG A 61 0.17 -5.83 -9.05
C ARG A 61 -0.01 -6.80 -7.88
N ALA A 62 1.03 -6.96 -7.05
CA ALA A 62 0.94 -7.78 -5.84
C ALA A 62 -0.11 -7.21 -4.86
N LEU A 63 -0.14 -5.90 -4.64
CA LEU A 63 -1.15 -5.23 -3.79
C LEU A 63 -2.56 -5.34 -4.36
N ALA A 64 -2.70 -5.31 -5.69
CA ALA A 64 -3.98 -5.42 -6.39
C ALA A 64 -4.49 -6.86 -6.52
N GLY A 65 -3.62 -7.86 -6.32
CA GLY A 65 -3.98 -9.27 -6.53
C GLY A 65 -3.99 -9.70 -7.99
N GLU A 66 -3.29 -8.98 -8.87
CA GLU A 66 -3.17 -9.30 -10.31
C GLU A 66 -1.92 -10.13 -10.64
N ASP A 67 -1.18 -10.60 -9.63
CA ASP A 67 -0.07 -11.50 -9.83
C ASP A 67 -0.59 -12.94 -9.90
N GLU A 68 -0.35 -13.63 -11.02
CA GLU A 68 -0.75 -15.03 -11.22
C GLU A 68 0.08 -16.00 -10.36
N THR A 69 1.29 -15.59 -9.94
CA THR A 69 2.25 -16.46 -9.26
C THR A 69 2.27 -16.34 -7.75
N SER A 70 1.70 -15.27 -7.20
CA SER A 70 1.60 -15.04 -5.77
C SER A 70 0.14 -14.76 -5.42
N LYS A 71 -0.37 -15.30 -4.29
CA LYS A 71 -1.64 -14.87 -3.70
C LYS A 71 -1.48 -13.38 -3.33
N GLY A 72 -1.64 -12.49 -4.32
CA GLY A 72 -1.52 -11.07 -4.09
C GLY A 72 -2.54 -10.61 -3.06
N TYR A 73 -2.24 -9.48 -2.42
CA TYR A 73 -2.91 -9.04 -1.21
C TYR A 73 -4.38 -8.68 -1.41
N LYS A 74 -4.78 -8.28 -2.63
CA LYS A 74 -6.14 -7.81 -2.95
C LYS A 74 -6.58 -6.71 -1.99
N TRP A 75 -5.71 -5.75 -1.70
CA TRP A 75 -6.00 -4.59 -0.85
C TRP A 75 -6.16 -3.30 -1.65
N VAL A 76 -5.62 -3.29 -2.87
CA VAL A 76 -5.70 -2.16 -3.80
C VAL A 76 -6.57 -2.57 -4.98
N GLU A 77 -7.28 -1.62 -5.56
CA GLU A 77 -8.00 -1.80 -6.82
C GLU A 77 -7.54 -0.76 -7.84
N MET A 78 -7.47 -1.18 -9.11
CA MET A 78 -7.12 -0.32 -10.23
C MET A 78 -8.35 0.07 -11.02
N ARG A 79 -8.73 1.34 -10.94
CA ARG A 79 -9.87 1.92 -11.66
C ARG A 79 -9.40 2.77 -12.83
N THR A 80 -10.27 2.97 -13.82
CA THR A 80 -10.06 3.98 -14.86
C THR A 80 -10.26 5.37 -14.26
N ASP A 81 -9.39 6.33 -14.59
CA ASP A 81 -9.55 7.70 -14.13
C ASP A 81 -10.79 8.32 -14.80
N PRO A 82 -11.73 8.90 -14.03
CA PRO A 82 -12.93 9.52 -14.60
C PRO A 82 -12.63 10.72 -15.50
N HIS A 83 -11.46 11.35 -15.39
CA HIS A 83 -11.06 12.51 -16.20
C HIS A 83 -10.17 12.13 -17.40
N ASP A 84 -9.56 10.94 -17.38
CA ASP A 84 -8.72 10.43 -18.47
C ASP A 84 -8.81 8.90 -18.56
N VAL A 85 -9.59 8.40 -19.53
CA VAL A 85 -9.81 6.96 -19.72
C VAL A 85 -8.53 6.15 -20.02
N ARG A 86 -7.44 6.82 -20.42
CA ARG A 86 -6.15 6.16 -20.68
C ARG A 86 -5.33 5.99 -19.40
N ARG A 87 -5.72 6.66 -18.32
CA ARG A 87 -5.04 6.63 -17.02
C ARG A 87 -5.74 5.63 -16.10
N ARG A 88 -4.91 4.82 -15.42
CA ARG A 88 -5.35 3.92 -14.34
C ARG A 88 -4.90 4.48 -13.01
N VAL A 89 -5.79 4.46 -12.04
CA VAL A 89 -5.64 5.06 -10.72
C VAL A 89 -5.94 4.04 -9.63
N LEU A 90 -5.27 4.20 -8.50
CA LEU A 90 -5.20 3.23 -7.41
C LEU A 90 -6.02 3.70 -6.22
N TYR A 91 -6.81 2.79 -5.67
CA TYR A 91 -7.61 3.02 -4.45
C TYR A 91 -7.45 1.82 -3.52
N LEU A 92 -7.60 2.04 -2.22
CA LEU A 92 -7.82 0.92 -1.31
C LEU A 92 -9.23 0.39 -1.51
N ASN A 93 -9.35 -0.93 -1.56
CA ASN A 93 -10.65 -1.56 -1.39
C ASN A 93 -10.98 -1.70 0.11
N GLU A 94 -12.12 -2.31 0.42
CA GLU A 94 -12.58 -2.45 1.81
C GLU A 94 -11.62 -3.26 2.69
N GLU A 95 -10.97 -4.29 2.15
CA GLU A 95 -9.97 -5.07 2.91
C GLU A 95 -8.69 -4.27 3.14
N GLY A 96 -8.21 -3.53 2.14
CA GLY A 96 -7.07 -2.63 2.29
C GLY A 96 -7.32 -1.53 3.32
N LYS A 97 -8.53 -0.95 3.34
CA LYS A 97 -8.92 0.04 4.35
C LYS A 97 -8.92 -0.57 5.76
N LYS A 98 -9.42 -1.79 5.94
CA LYS A 98 -9.39 -2.49 7.23
C LYS A 98 -7.95 -2.71 7.72
N VAL A 99 -7.05 -3.13 6.83
CA VAL A 99 -5.62 -3.29 7.15
C VAL A 99 -5.04 -1.97 7.63
N ILE A 100 -5.20 -0.88 6.87
CA ILE A 100 -4.68 0.44 7.26
C ILE A 100 -5.29 0.94 8.57
N GLN A 101 -6.60 0.81 8.76
CA GLN A 101 -7.27 1.18 10.01
C GLN A 101 -6.76 0.36 11.20
N GLY A 102 -6.49 -0.94 11.02
CA GLY A 102 -5.90 -1.79 12.05
C GLY A 102 -4.55 -1.22 12.53
N VAL A 103 -3.70 -0.83 11.59
CA VAL A 103 -2.37 -0.27 11.88
C VAL A 103 -2.46 1.12 12.53
N LEU A 104 -3.35 1.98 12.04
CA LEU A 104 -3.51 3.35 12.55
C LEU A 104 -4.00 3.41 14.00
N LYS A 105 -4.70 2.37 14.50
CA LYS A 105 -5.11 2.28 15.91
C LYS A 105 -3.94 2.28 16.89
N HIS A 106 -2.73 1.98 16.42
CA HIS A 106 -1.53 1.90 17.25
C HIS A 106 -0.72 3.20 17.30
N ILE A 107 -1.06 4.22 16.50
CA ILE A 107 -0.33 5.50 16.39
C ILE A 107 -1.08 6.63 17.13
#